data_AF-A0A179DB62-F1
#
_entry.id   AF-A0A179DB62-F1
#
_cell.length_a   1.000
_cell.length_b   1.000
_cell.length_c   1.000
_cell.angle_alpha   90.00
_cell.angle_beta   90.00
_cell.angle_gamma   90.00
#
_symmetry.space_group_name_H-M   'P 1'
#
loop_
_entity.id
_entity.type
_entity.pdbx_description
1 polymer ?
#
loop_
_entity_poly.entity_id
_entity_poly.type
_entity_poly.pdbx_seq_one_letter_code
_entity_poly.pdbx_strand_id
1 'polypeptide(L)' 'MKLVYFKLRNPFNFSPHRFELGRPFTFYKSHADNFFFLKLYELNENEYPAFYQYHLEYFLKENAGEEKDFFSYVYDDNH' A
#
# COMPACT_ATOMS: atom_id res chain seq x y z
N MET A 1 -17.81 -7.31 1.11
CA MET A 1 -16.90 -6.85 0.04
C MET A 1 -15.51 -6.73 0.67
N LYS A 2 -14.45 -7.26 0.06
CA LYS A 2 -13.10 -7.19 0.65
C LYS A 2 -12.51 -5.80 0.32
N LEU A 3 -12.16 -5.03 1.35
CA LEU A 3 -11.51 -3.73 1.18
C LEU A 3 -10.13 -3.90 0.52
N VAL A 4 -9.76 -2.94 -0.32
CA VAL A 4 -8.45 -2.90 -1.00
C VAL A 4 -7.63 -1.75 -0.43
N TYR A 5 -6.72 -2.07 0.48
CA TYR A 5 -5.95 -1.06 1.22
C TYR A 5 -4.76 -0.50 0.44
N PHE A 6 -4.03 -1.35 -0.29
CA PHE A 6 -2.78 -0.95 -0.92
C PHE A 6 -2.79 -1.12 -2.43
N LYS A 7 -2.05 -0.24 -3.10
CA LYS A 7 -1.81 -0.31 -4.53
C LYS A 7 -0.67 -1.26 -4.82
N LEU A 8 -1.01 -2.40 -5.41
CA LEU A 8 -0.05 -3.38 -5.87
C LEU A 8 0.51 -2.99 -7.24
N ARG A 9 1.77 -3.35 -7.48
CA ARG A 9 2.41 -3.22 -8.78
C ARG A 9 1.66 -4.05 -9.81
N ASN A 10 1.27 -3.40 -10.90
CA ASN A 10 0.77 -4.11 -12.07
C ASN A 10 1.96 -4.69 -12.85
N PRO A 11 2.03 -6.01 -13.08
CA PRO A 11 3.15 -6.61 -13.82
C PRO A 11 3.21 -6.21 -15.29
N PHE A 12 2.14 -5.62 -15.84
CA PHE A 12 2.14 -5.02 -17.17
C PHE A 12 2.48 -3.50 -17.16
N ASN A 13 2.72 -2.91 -15.97
CA ASN A 13 3.21 -1.55 -15.85
C ASN A 13 4.74 -1.53 -15.80
N PHE A 14 5.36 -1.08 -16.90
CA PHE A 14 6.82 -0.98 -17.04
C PHE A 14 7.42 0.25 -16.36
N SER A 15 6.59 1.17 -15.84
CA SER A 15 7.01 2.34 -15.06
C SER A 15 6.13 2.47 -13.80
N PRO A 16 6.26 1.55 -12.82
CA PRO A 16 5.49 1.63 -11.60
C PRO A 16 5.84 2.88 -10.80
N HIS A 17 4.87 3.41 -10.06
CA HIS A 17 5.19 4.44 -9.07
C HIS A 17 6.12 3.84 -8.00
N ARG A 18 7.04 4.66 -7.45
CA ARG A 18 8.03 4.24 -6.44
C ARG A 18 7.38 3.56 -5.22
N PHE A 19 6.16 3.97 -4.91
CA PHE A 19 5.36 3.49 -3.76
C PHE A 19 4.43 2.31 -4.09
N GLU A 20 4.40 1.80 -5.32
CA GLU A 20 3.64 0.57 -5.60
C GLU A 20 4.27 -0.64 -4.90
N LEU A 21 3.41 -1.49 -4.31
CA LEU A 21 3.84 -2.65 -3.52
C LEU A 21 3.98 -3.92 -4.35
N GLY A 22 4.87 -4.81 -3.92
CA GLY A 22 5.04 -6.13 -4.53
C GLY A 22 6.23 -6.21 -5.50
N ARG A 23 6.54 -7.44 -5.89
CA ARG A 23 7.64 -7.71 -6.84
C ARG A 23 7.13 -7.70 -8.27
N PRO A 24 7.96 -7.27 -9.24
CA PRO A 24 7.65 -7.46 -10.65
C PRO A 24 7.33 -8.93 -10.93
N PHE A 25 6.28 -9.18 -11.71
CA PHE A 25 5.83 -10.51 -12.17
C PHE A 25 5.21 -11.44 -11.12
N THR A 26 4.96 -10.99 -9.88
CA THR A 26 4.29 -11.81 -8.86
C THR A 26 3.00 -11.18 -8.36
N PHE A 27 1.89 -11.91 -8.41
CA PHE A 27 0.58 -11.47 -7.92
C PHE A 27 0.25 -12.06 -6.53
N TYR A 28 0.95 -11.63 -5.49
CA TYR A 28 0.64 -12.09 -4.13
C TYR A 28 -0.28 -11.09 -3.42
N LYS A 29 -1.57 -11.08 -3.80
CA LYS A 29 -2.61 -10.27 -3.12
C LYS A 29 -2.79 -10.62 -1.63
N SER A 30 -2.43 -11.85 -1.23
CA SER A 30 -2.55 -12.34 0.14
C SER A 30 -1.42 -11.87 1.06
N HIS A 31 -0.40 -11.17 0.55
CA HIS A 31 0.78 -10.73 1.32
C HIS A 31 1.01 -9.22 1.15
N ALA A 32 -0.04 -8.47 0.82
CA ALA A 32 0.06 -7.03 0.55
C ALA A 32 0.60 -6.26 1.76
N ASP A 33 0.22 -6.68 2.97
CA ASP A 33 0.64 -6.07 4.23
C ASP A 33 2.16 -6.26 4.45
N ASN A 34 2.66 -7.48 4.22
CA ASN A 34 4.11 -7.76 4.26
C ASN A 34 4.89 -6.87 3.27
N PHE A 35 4.35 -6.64 2.06
CA PHE A 35 5.00 -5.74 1.11
C PHE A 35 4.97 -4.28 1.55
N PHE A 36 3.92 -3.85 2.25
CA PHE A 36 3.82 -2.49 2.78
C PHE A 36 4.93 -2.24 3.80
N PHE A 37 5.09 -3.13 4.77
CA PHE A 37 6.15 -3.00 5.78
C PHE A 37 7.55 -3.13 5.21
N LEU A 38 7.78 -4.09 4.32
CA LEU A 38 9.07 -4.20 3.62
C LEU A 38 9.41 -2.91 2.87
N LYS A 39 8.42 -2.28 2.22
CA LYS A 39 8.62 -0.99 1.55
C LYS A 39 8.93 0.12 2.54
N LEU A 40 8.23 0.16 3.67
CA LEU A 40 8.50 1.13 4.73
C LEU A 40 9.96 1.05 5.20
N TYR A 41 10.49 -0.16 5.44
CA TYR A 41 11.89 -0.37 5.84
C TYR A 41 12.92 -0.04 4.75
N GLU A 42 12.54 -0.04 3.47
CA GLU A 42 13.40 0.36 2.34
C GLU A 42 13.44 1.88 2.14
N LEU A 43 12.41 2.59 2.61
CA LEU A 43 12.26 4.03 2.42
C LEU A 43 13.00 4.80 3.50
N ASN A 44 13.44 6.01 3.15
CA ASN A 44 13.91 6.95 4.16
C ASN A 44 12.71 7.50 4.96
N GLU A 45 12.91 7.84 6.23
CA GLU A 45 11.82 8.34 7.10
C GLU A 45 11.12 9.60 6.55
N ASN A 46 11.85 10.44 5.83
CA ASN A 46 11.29 11.62 5.15
C ASN A 46 10.34 11.27 3.99
N GLU A 47 10.36 10.02 3.50
CA GLU A 47 9.45 9.52 2.46
C GLU A 47 8.18 8.91 3.04
N TYR A 48 8.12 8.61 4.35
CA TYR A 48 6.97 7.95 4.97
C TYR A 48 5.65 8.71 4.81
N PRO A 49 5.59 10.05 4.98
CA PRO A 49 4.33 10.77 4.78
C PRO A 49 3.81 10.67 3.34
N ALA A 50 4.71 10.74 2.36
CA ALA A 50 4.34 10.64 0.95
C ALA A 50 3.90 9.21 0.58
N PHE A 51 4.55 8.20 1.16
CA PHE A 51 4.19 6.79 1.01
C PHE A 51 2.80 6.48 1.60
N TYR A 52 2.53 6.97 2.82
CA TYR A 52 1.23 6.84 3.46
C TYR A 52 0.13 7.52 2.63
N GLN A 53 0.34 8.78 2.23
CA GLN A 53 -0.60 9.55 1.43
C GLN A 53 -0.95 8.84 0.12
N TYR A 54 0.05 8.28 -0.58
CA TYR A 54 -0.16 7.56 -1.84
C TYR A 54 -1.12 6.37 -1.69
N HIS A 55 -0.98 5.61 -0.60
CA HIS A 55 -1.85 4.47 -0.34
C HIS A 55 -3.22 4.87 0.20
N LEU A 56 -3.29 5.92 1.01
CA LEU A 56 -4.56 6.51 1.45
C LEU A 56 -5.40 6.97 0.26
N GLU A 57 -4.81 7.73 -0.66
CA GLU A 57 -5.50 8.19 -1.88
C GLU A 57 -6.00 7.03 -2.73
N TYR A 58 -5.21 5.95 -2.83
CA TYR A 58 -5.65 4.74 -3.51
C TYR A 58 -6.81 4.06 -2.80
N PHE A 59 -6.74 3.89 -1.48
CA PHE A 59 -7.80 3.30 -0.67
C PHE A 59 -9.12 4.08 -0.80
N LEU A 60 -9.08 5.41 -0.68
CA LEU A 60 -10.26 6.28 -0.80
C LEU A 60 -10.85 6.27 -2.21
N LYS A 61 -10.04 6.02 -3.24
CA LYS A 61 -10.52 5.90 -4.62
C LYS A 61 -11.23 4.58 -4.88
N GLU A 62 -10.71 3.48 -4.34
CA GLU A 62 -11.20 2.13 -4.62
C GLU A 62 -12.29 1.66 -3.65
N ASN A 63 -12.44 2.33 -2.50
CA ASN A 63 -13.37 1.96 -1.45
C ASN A 63 -14.18 3.18 -0.99
N ALA A 64 -15.43 2.98 -0.58
CA ALA A 64 -16.25 4.02 0.07
C ALA A 64 -15.93 4.14 1.57
N GLY A 65 -14.64 4.16 1.92
CA GLY A 65 -14.14 4.27 3.29
C GLY A 65 -13.61 5.67 3.61
N GLU A 66 -13.19 5.86 4.86
CA GLU A 66 -12.58 7.11 5.34
C GLU A 66 -11.11 6.89 5.71
N GLU A 67 -10.34 7.97 5.87
CA GLU A 67 -8.94 7.89 6.30
C GLU A 67 -8.78 7.12 7.62
N LYS A 68 -9.75 7.26 8.54
CA LYS A 68 -9.75 6.53 9.81
C LYS A 68 -9.71 5.01 9.60
N ASP A 69 -10.43 4.50 8.61
CA ASP A 69 -10.46 3.06 8.32
C ASP A 69 -9.10 2.56 7.85
N PHE A 70 -8.44 3.35 7.00
CA PHE A 70 -7.10 3.06 6.51
C PHE A 70 -6.05 3.15 7.64
N PHE A 71 -6.13 4.20 8.47
CA PHE A 71 -5.23 4.40 9.60
C PHE A 71 -5.34 3.26 10.60
N SER A 72 -6.56 2.88 11.00
CA SER A 72 -6.79 1.74 11.90
C SER A 72 -6.20 0.46 11.33
N TYR A 73 -6.36 0.20 10.03
CA TYR A 73 -5.77 -0.98 9.40
C TYR A 73 -4.24 -1.00 9.49
N VAL A 74 -3.57 0.11 9.15
CA VAL A 74 -2.10 0.18 9.17
C VAL A 74 -1.55 0.18 10.61
N TYR A 75 -2.27 0.74 11.57
CA TYR A 75 -1.83 0.84 12.96
C TYR A 75 -2.06 -0.46 13.75
N ASP A 76 -3.20 -1.13 13.54
CA ASP A 76 -3.55 -2.35 14.27
C ASP A 76 -2.75 -3.56 13.76
N ASP A 77 -2.38 -3.60 12.47
CA ASP A 77 -1.54 -4.67 11.89
C ASP A 77 -0.05 -4.58 12.30
N ASN A 78 0.33 -3.54 13.06
CA ASN A 78 1.68 -3.34 13.61
C ASN A 78 1.89 -3.95 15.01
N HIS A 79 0.92 -4.67 15.57
CA HIS A 79 0.99 -5.31 16.91
C HIS A 79 0.82 -6.83 16.85
#